data_AF-A0A920IP01-F1
#
_entry.id   AF-A0A920IP01-F1
#
_cell.length_a   1.000
_cell.length_b   1.000
_cell.length_c   1.000
_cell.angle_alpha   90.00
_cell.angle_beta   90.00
_cell.angle_gamma   90.00
#
_symmetry.space_group_name_H-M   'P 1'
#
loop_
_entity.id
_entity.type
_entity.pdbx_description
1 polymer ?
#
loop_
_entity_poly.entity_id
_entity_poly.type
_entity_poly.pdbx_seq_one_letter_code
_entity_poly.pdbx_strand_id
1 'polypeptide(L)'
;MIPQSNPNNIFAARSKAMSEADLVILLGRKLDYQLAFGSPAVFKEAKFIRISESALELTDNRRGFPEILSDPGVAIELIHNKLNKSNFDETWINNIKNFHLEKIKKVLDKKVNKTGDDNKINPNLIFEKLKNIIDDDFIGIADGGDILSFARVGLHSKYYMDSGTFGCLGVGIPYAIAASKVFKEKKIICVTGDGSFGFNAMEIDTAVKNNSNICVIISNNGGWNIEKHDQRLNYGNRVYATSLAHSDYAALAKSLGAYGVRVEDPEKLEQALSEALNNTPSVVDVITSSTILSSDATKGLGFVPKYQALDVWDDMEIEFRKK
;
A
#
# COMPACT_ATOMS: atom_id res chain seq x y z
N MET A 1 -14.15 -0.49 6.47
CA MET A 1 -13.31 0.63 5.97
C MET A 1 -14.15 1.51 5.05
N ILE A 2 -13.82 2.81 4.96
CA ILE A 2 -14.52 3.76 4.09
C ILE A 2 -14.03 3.54 2.64
N PRO A 3 -14.92 3.26 1.66
CA PRO A 3 -14.52 3.09 0.27
C PRO A 3 -13.77 4.30 -0.29
N GLN A 4 -12.86 4.11 -1.26
CA GLN A 4 -12.19 5.23 -1.93
C GLN A 4 -13.17 6.15 -2.67
N SER A 5 -14.29 5.60 -3.15
CA SER A 5 -15.38 6.34 -3.79
C SER A 5 -16.20 7.22 -2.83
N ASN A 6 -16.03 7.06 -1.51
CA ASN A 6 -16.76 7.87 -0.55
C ASN A 6 -16.25 9.33 -0.58
N PRO A 7 -17.12 10.35 -0.65
CA PRO A 7 -16.71 11.75 -0.74
C PRO A 7 -15.96 12.29 0.50
N ASN A 8 -15.96 11.55 1.61
CA ASN A 8 -15.20 11.87 2.81
C ASN A 8 -13.87 11.11 2.92
N ASN A 9 -13.56 10.24 1.95
CA ASN A 9 -12.23 9.63 1.87
C ASN A 9 -11.26 10.64 1.25
N ILE A 10 -10.25 11.07 2.04
CA ILE A 10 -9.33 12.14 1.66
C ILE A 10 -7.86 11.71 1.68
N PHE A 11 -7.56 10.46 1.28
CA PHE A 11 -6.21 9.86 1.41
C PHE A 11 -5.05 10.74 0.89
N ALA A 12 -5.22 11.44 -0.24
CA ALA A 12 -4.20 12.34 -0.80
C ALA A 12 -3.95 13.61 0.05
N ALA A 13 -4.89 13.97 0.92
CA ALA A 13 -4.84 15.13 1.82
C ALA A 13 -4.52 14.74 3.28
N ARG A 14 -4.22 13.47 3.57
CA ARG A 14 -3.99 12.94 4.92
C ARG A 14 -3.06 13.83 5.77
N SER A 15 -1.87 14.18 5.27
CA SER A 15 -0.92 15.00 6.02
C SER A 15 -1.44 16.39 6.37
N LYS A 16 -2.19 17.03 5.45
CA LYS A 16 -2.81 18.35 5.70
C LYS A 16 -3.89 18.23 6.77
N ALA A 17 -4.77 17.22 6.64
CA ALA A 17 -5.82 16.95 7.62
C ALA A 17 -5.24 16.67 9.01
N MET A 18 -4.19 15.85 9.12
CA MET A 18 -3.50 15.60 10.40
C MET A 18 -2.96 16.88 11.04
N SER A 19 -2.45 17.82 10.23
CA SER A 19 -1.83 19.07 10.73
C SER A 19 -2.80 20.20 11.07
N GLU A 20 -4.05 20.08 10.65
CA GLU A 20 -5.09 21.11 10.82
C GLU A 20 -6.23 20.66 11.73
N ALA A 21 -6.40 19.36 11.94
CA ALA A 21 -7.43 18.83 12.83
C ALA A 21 -7.24 19.34 14.26
N ASP A 22 -8.35 19.71 14.89
CA ASP A 22 -8.45 20.00 16.32
C ASP A 22 -8.92 18.78 17.14
N LEU A 23 -9.54 17.81 16.45
CA LEU A 23 -10.01 16.54 16.99
C LEU A 23 -9.70 15.39 16.04
N VAL A 24 -9.08 14.32 16.55
CA VAL A 24 -8.79 13.09 15.82
C VAL A 24 -9.49 11.92 16.51
N ILE A 25 -10.34 11.20 15.78
CA ILE A 25 -11.01 10.00 16.28
C ILE A 25 -10.33 8.77 15.66
N LEU A 26 -9.66 7.95 16.47
CA LEU A 26 -9.07 6.69 16.05
C LEU A 26 -10.01 5.52 16.36
N LEU A 27 -10.19 4.66 15.37
CA LEU A 27 -11.11 3.52 15.41
C LEU A 27 -10.32 2.25 15.12
N GLY A 28 -10.08 1.42 16.14
CA GLY A 28 -9.35 0.15 16.06
C GLY A 28 -7.98 0.28 15.41
N ARG A 29 -7.22 1.34 15.77
CA ARG A 29 -5.96 1.66 15.12
C ARG A 29 -4.90 2.16 16.10
N LYS A 30 -3.69 1.63 15.94
CA LYS A 30 -2.45 2.11 16.59
C LYS A 30 -1.97 3.42 16.00
N LEU A 31 -1.29 4.21 16.82
CA LEU A 31 -0.54 5.36 16.35
C LEU A 31 0.82 4.87 15.84
N ASP A 32 0.87 4.44 14.58
CA ASP A 32 2.09 3.98 13.93
C ASP A 32 2.81 5.11 13.16
N TYR A 33 3.87 4.76 12.43
CA TYR A 33 4.63 5.68 11.59
C TYR A 33 3.77 6.39 10.54
N GLN A 34 2.66 5.81 10.08
CA GLN A 34 1.77 6.45 9.11
C GLN A 34 0.97 7.59 9.74
N LEU A 35 0.75 7.51 11.05
CA LEU A 35 0.12 8.53 11.87
C LEU A 35 1.13 9.29 12.73
N ALA A 36 2.40 9.33 12.32
CA ALA A 36 3.46 10.02 13.03
C ALA A 36 3.52 9.76 14.55
N PHE A 37 3.13 8.55 14.97
CA PHE A 37 2.96 8.17 16.38
C PHE A 37 2.09 9.17 17.20
N GLY A 38 1.23 9.97 16.55
CA GLY A 38 0.43 11.02 17.18
C GLY A 38 1.24 12.24 17.64
N SER A 39 2.47 12.42 17.16
CA SER A 39 3.37 13.49 17.59
C SER A 39 2.71 14.88 17.53
N PRO A 40 2.81 15.68 18.60
CA PRO A 40 2.49 17.11 18.61
C PRO A 40 3.15 17.92 17.48
N ALA A 41 4.32 17.53 16.99
CA ALA A 41 4.93 18.14 15.81
C ALA A 41 4.03 18.10 14.57
N VAL A 42 3.25 17.02 14.42
CA VAL A 42 2.34 16.83 13.29
C VAL A 42 0.92 17.25 13.65
N PHE A 43 0.40 16.80 14.79
CA PHE A 43 -0.99 17.01 15.20
C PHE A 43 -1.23 18.25 16.06
N LYS A 44 -0.18 19.00 16.42
CA LYS A 44 -0.26 20.19 17.29
C LYS A 44 -1.09 19.89 18.55
N GLU A 45 -2.03 20.78 18.88
CA GLU A 45 -2.95 20.69 20.02
C GLU A 45 -4.16 19.76 19.82
N ALA A 46 -4.22 18.98 18.74
CA ALA A 46 -5.39 18.15 18.46
C ALA A 46 -5.74 17.22 19.63
N LYS A 47 -7.02 17.16 20.01
CA LYS A 47 -7.51 16.18 20.98
C LYS A 47 -7.72 14.84 20.29
N PHE A 48 -7.51 13.75 21.02
CA PHE A 48 -7.66 12.41 20.49
C PHE A 48 -8.81 11.71 21.18
N ILE A 49 -9.71 11.09 20.43
CA ILE A 49 -10.65 10.09 20.95
C ILE A 49 -10.17 8.76 20.42
N ARG A 50 -9.94 7.79 21.31
CA ARG A 50 -9.42 6.48 20.93
C ARG A 50 -10.44 5.42 21.25
N ILE A 51 -10.83 4.65 20.24
CA ILE A 51 -11.82 3.59 20.36
C ILE A 51 -11.20 2.32 19.81
N SER A 52 -11.04 1.29 20.62
CA SER A 52 -10.47 0.00 20.20
C SER A 52 -10.88 -1.12 21.15
N GLU A 53 -10.88 -2.35 20.66
CA GLU A 53 -11.05 -3.57 21.47
C GLU A 53 -9.75 -3.97 22.19
N SER A 54 -8.62 -3.33 21.85
CA SER A 54 -7.30 -3.66 22.39
C SER A 54 -6.75 -2.52 23.23
N ALA A 55 -6.45 -2.80 24.49
CA ALA A 55 -5.82 -1.83 25.40
C ALA A 55 -4.50 -1.27 24.85
N LEU A 56 -3.72 -2.09 24.13
CA LEU A 56 -2.46 -1.65 23.52
C LEU A 56 -2.65 -0.57 22.45
N GLU A 57 -3.79 -0.55 21.78
CA GLU A 57 -4.13 0.48 20.78
C GLU A 57 -4.78 1.73 21.40
N LEU A 58 -5.12 1.69 22.69
CA LEU A 58 -5.64 2.85 23.41
C LEU A 58 -4.52 3.65 24.05
N THR A 59 -3.46 2.98 24.50
CA THR A 59 -2.45 3.61 25.37
C THR A 59 -1.11 3.88 24.69
N ASP A 60 -0.90 3.50 23.44
CA ASP A 60 0.36 3.72 22.72
C ASP A 60 0.54 5.20 22.30
N ASN A 61 1.73 5.75 22.52
CA ASN A 61 2.13 7.10 22.13
C ASN A 61 1.23 8.23 22.71
N ARG A 62 0.36 8.87 21.90
CA ARG A 62 -0.51 9.97 22.35
C ARG A 62 -1.80 9.45 23.00
N ARG A 63 -2.06 9.87 24.24
CA ARG A 63 -3.23 9.47 25.02
C ARG A 63 -4.53 10.05 24.44
N GLY A 64 -5.62 9.29 24.57
CA GLY A 64 -6.96 9.73 24.23
C GLY A 64 -7.66 10.44 25.40
N PHE A 65 -8.61 11.31 25.08
CA PHE A 65 -9.51 11.97 26.00
C PHE A 65 -10.92 12.07 25.36
N PRO A 66 -11.76 11.01 25.45
CA PRO A 66 -11.55 9.76 26.20
C PRO A 66 -10.84 8.63 25.41
N GLU A 67 -10.47 7.58 26.15
CA GLU A 67 -10.13 6.24 25.64
C GLU A 67 -11.32 5.31 25.91
N ILE A 68 -11.80 4.61 24.89
CA ILE A 68 -13.00 3.78 24.92
C ILE A 68 -12.61 2.36 24.52
N LEU A 69 -12.59 1.45 25.50
CA LEU A 69 -12.37 0.02 25.28
C LEU A 69 -13.68 -0.64 24.84
N SER A 70 -13.87 -0.81 23.53
CA SER A 70 -15.10 -1.32 22.92
C SER A 70 -14.84 -1.71 21.47
N ASP A 71 -15.70 -2.56 20.90
CA ASP A 71 -15.84 -2.67 19.45
C ASP A 71 -16.06 -1.26 18.85
N PRO A 72 -15.23 -0.82 17.88
CA PRO A 72 -15.38 0.48 17.26
C PRO A 72 -16.72 0.69 16.57
N GLY A 73 -17.31 -0.36 15.99
CA GLY A 73 -18.61 -0.30 15.32
C GLY A 73 -19.72 0.06 16.30
N VAL A 74 -19.83 -0.70 17.40
CA VAL A 74 -20.80 -0.47 18.48
C VAL A 74 -20.66 0.93 19.07
N ALA A 75 -19.43 1.36 19.36
CA ALA A 75 -19.18 2.67 19.94
C ALA A 75 -19.60 3.81 19.00
N ILE A 76 -19.26 3.73 17.71
CA ILE A 76 -19.68 4.74 16.72
C ILE A 76 -21.19 4.77 16.56
N GLU A 77 -21.86 3.62 16.52
CA GLU A 77 -23.32 3.55 16.40
C GLU A 77 -24.02 4.26 17.58
N LEU A 78 -23.56 4.00 18.81
CA LEU A 78 -24.09 4.67 20.00
C LEU A 78 -23.82 6.18 20.01
N ILE A 79 -22.62 6.60 19.58
CA ILE A 79 -22.28 8.02 19.44
C ILE A 79 -23.20 8.66 18.38
N HIS A 80 -23.34 8.02 17.22
CA HIS A 80 -24.17 8.50 16.12
C HIS A 80 -25.63 8.69 16.54
N ASN A 81 -26.20 7.73 17.25
CA ASN A 81 -27.59 7.77 17.72
C ASN A 81 -27.85 8.88 18.77
N LYS A 82 -26.80 9.44 19.38
CA LYS A 82 -26.90 10.54 20.35
C LYS A 82 -26.56 11.91 19.75
N LEU A 83 -26.02 11.97 18.54
CA LEU A 83 -25.68 13.21 17.86
C LEU A 83 -26.94 13.88 17.30
N ASN A 84 -27.47 14.87 18.02
CA ASN A 84 -28.73 15.53 17.67
C ASN A 84 -28.58 16.72 16.70
N LYS A 85 -27.36 17.25 16.51
CA LYS A 85 -26.95 18.23 15.49
C LYS A 85 -25.45 18.51 15.66
N SER A 86 -24.73 18.61 14.55
CA SER A 86 -23.31 18.90 14.55
C SER A 86 -23.05 20.21 13.84
N ASN A 87 -22.41 21.16 14.52
CA ASN A 87 -21.87 22.36 13.88
C ASN A 87 -20.45 22.05 13.41
N PHE A 88 -20.35 21.35 12.28
CA PHE A 88 -19.05 21.05 11.69
C PHE A 88 -18.51 22.28 10.96
N ASP A 89 -17.18 22.44 10.94
CA ASP A 89 -16.53 23.45 10.11
C ASP A 89 -16.60 23.04 8.64
N GLU A 90 -17.68 23.46 7.96
CA GLU A 90 -17.88 23.20 6.53
C GLU A 90 -16.78 23.82 5.67
N THR A 91 -16.20 24.94 6.12
CA THR A 91 -15.13 25.63 5.38
C THR A 91 -13.89 24.76 5.37
N TRP A 92 -13.47 24.26 6.53
CA TRP A 92 -12.35 23.34 6.64
C TRP A 92 -12.59 22.04 5.86
N ILE A 93 -13.77 21.43 6.00
CA ILE A 93 -14.13 20.20 5.26
C ILE A 93 -14.01 20.41 3.75
N ASN A 94 -14.58 21.49 3.22
CA ASN A 94 -14.54 21.79 1.79
C ASN A 94 -13.12 22.07 1.32
N ASN A 95 -12.31 22.79 2.11
CA ASN A 95 -10.91 23.05 1.78
C ASN A 95 -10.07 21.76 1.69
N ILE A 96 -10.24 20.83 2.64
CA ILE A 96 -9.55 19.54 2.62
C ILE A 96 -9.99 18.70 1.43
N LYS A 97 -11.30 18.66 1.13
CA LYS A 97 -11.83 17.93 -0.04
C LYS A 97 -11.31 18.50 -1.35
N ASN A 98 -11.30 19.82 -1.51
CA ASN A 98 -10.76 20.48 -2.70
C ASN A 98 -9.26 20.19 -2.87
N PHE A 99 -8.48 20.30 -1.80
CA PHE A 99 -7.06 19.96 -1.83
C PHE A 99 -6.81 18.49 -2.20
N HIS A 100 -7.65 17.57 -1.70
CA HIS A 100 -7.61 16.17 -2.07
C HIS A 100 -7.88 15.96 -3.57
N LEU A 101 -8.96 16.55 -4.10
CA LEU A 101 -9.35 16.45 -5.51
C LEU A 101 -8.29 17.04 -6.44
N GLU A 102 -7.71 18.18 -6.10
CA GLU A 102 -6.61 18.79 -6.87
C GLU A 102 -5.38 17.88 -6.94
N LYS A 103 -5.02 17.21 -5.84
CA LYS A 103 -3.90 16.26 -5.83
C LYS A 103 -4.19 15.03 -6.67
N ILE A 104 -5.38 14.44 -6.56
CA ILE A 104 -5.77 13.29 -7.37
C ILE A 104 -5.77 13.66 -8.85
N LYS A 105 -6.35 14.82 -9.21
CA LYS A 105 -6.39 15.27 -10.60
C LYS A 105 -5.00 15.37 -11.22
N LYS A 106 -4.02 15.94 -10.49
CA LYS A 106 -2.62 16.00 -10.96
C LYS A 106 -2.00 14.63 -11.22
N VAL A 107 -2.39 13.61 -10.45
CA VAL A 107 -1.92 12.23 -10.64
C VAL A 107 -2.61 11.58 -11.84
N LEU A 108 -3.93 11.74 -11.97
CA LEU A 108 -4.72 11.18 -13.07
C LEU A 108 -4.40 11.79 -14.44
N ASP A 109 -4.13 13.10 -14.48
CA ASP A 109 -3.79 13.80 -15.73
C ASP A 109 -2.37 13.45 -16.24
N LYS A 110 -1.55 12.78 -15.43
CA LYS A 110 -0.20 12.37 -15.81
C LYS A 110 -0.27 11.15 -16.72
N LYS A 111 0.02 11.34 -18.01
CA LYS A 111 0.18 10.23 -18.95
C LYS A 111 1.26 9.26 -18.47
N VAL A 112 0.89 7.99 -18.36
CA VAL A 112 1.81 6.90 -18.07
C VAL A 112 2.46 6.47 -19.40
N ASN A 113 3.78 6.56 -19.48
CA ASN A 113 4.51 5.97 -20.60
C ASN A 113 4.40 4.44 -20.52
N LYS A 114 4.21 3.76 -21.65
CA LYS A 114 4.11 2.29 -21.70
C LYS A 114 5.38 1.60 -21.20
N THR A 115 6.53 2.21 -21.44
CA THR A 115 7.85 1.71 -21.07
C THR A 115 8.66 2.76 -20.31
N GLY A 116 9.69 2.30 -19.60
CA GLY A 116 10.76 3.17 -19.11
C GLY A 116 11.94 3.27 -20.08
N ASP A 117 12.99 3.97 -19.66
CA ASP A 117 14.20 4.24 -20.47
C ASP A 117 14.96 2.95 -20.86
N ASP A 118 14.75 1.86 -20.14
CA ASP A 118 15.29 0.53 -20.44
C ASP A 118 14.40 -0.31 -21.37
N ASN A 119 13.38 0.31 -21.98
CA ASN A 119 12.40 -0.30 -22.88
C ASN A 119 11.56 -1.44 -22.27
N LYS A 120 11.57 -1.59 -20.94
CA LYS A 120 10.71 -2.56 -20.23
C LYS A 120 9.42 -1.91 -19.76
N ILE A 121 8.43 -2.74 -19.43
CA ILE A 121 7.07 -2.31 -19.09
C ILE A 121 7.09 -1.36 -17.89
N ASN A 122 6.42 -0.22 -18.00
CA ASN A 122 6.22 0.66 -16.85
C ASN A 122 5.36 -0.04 -15.79
N PRO A 123 5.80 -0.16 -14.52
CA PRO A 123 5.02 -0.81 -13.46
C PRO A 123 3.58 -0.29 -13.31
N ASN A 124 3.34 1.00 -13.58
CA ASN A 124 1.99 1.58 -13.51
C ASN A 124 1.01 0.96 -14.52
N LEU A 125 1.52 0.41 -15.62
CA LEU A 125 0.70 -0.20 -16.65
C LEU A 125 -0.03 -1.45 -16.12
N ILE A 126 0.54 -2.16 -15.15
CA ILE A 126 -0.12 -3.30 -14.47
C ILE A 126 -1.47 -2.84 -13.90
N PHE A 127 -1.48 -1.74 -13.16
CA PHE A 127 -2.67 -1.23 -12.49
C PHE A 127 -3.65 -0.58 -13.45
N GLU A 128 -3.15 0.12 -14.47
CA GLU A 128 -3.99 0.65 -15.56
C GLU A 128 -4.75 -0.47 -16.27
N LYS A 129 -4.06 -1.56 -16.63
CA LYS A 129 -4.68 -2.70 -17.33
C LYS A 129 -5.62 -3.49 -16.43
N LEU A 130 -5.26 -3.71 -15.17
CA LEU A 130 -6.18 -4.33 -14.20
C LEU A 130 -7.50 -3.57 -14.10
N LYS A 131 -7.46 -2.23 -14.01
CA LYS A 131 -8.66 -1.40 -13.91
C LYS A 131 -9.62 -1.54 -15.10
N ASN A 132 -9.11 -1.92 -16.28
CA ASN A 132 -9.94 -2.14 -17.47
C ASN A 132 -10.69 -3.47 -17.45
N ILE A 133 -10.22 -4.45 -16.68
CA ILE A 133 -10.68 -5.84 -16.78
C ILE A 133 -11.33 -6.38 -15.50
N ILE A 134 -11.24 -5.67 -14.38
CA ILE A 134 -11.89 -6.06 -13.13
C ILE A 134 -12.46 -4.84 -12.39
N ASP A 135 -13.59 -5.04 -11.70
CA ASP A 135 -14.12 -4.08 -10.74
C ASP A 135 -13.28 -4.04 -9.45
N ASP A 136 -13.67 -3.22 -8.47
CA ASP A 136 -12.96 -3.08 -7.21
C ASP A 136 -13.34 -4.13 -6.15
N ASP A 137 -14.22 -5.10 -6.44
CA ASP A 137 -14.78 -6.05 -5.48
C ASP A 137 -13.96 -7.35 -5.32
N PHE A 138 -12.64 -7.26 -5.43
CA PHE A 138 -11.68 -8.33 -5.17
C PHE A 138 -10.96 -8.13 -3.82
N ILE A 139 -10.12 -9.11 -3.43
CA ILE A 139 -9.14 -8.93 -2.34
C ILE A 139 -7.79 -8.60 -2.96
N GLY A 140 -7.31 -7.38 -2.76
CA GLY A 140 -6.00 -6.91 -3.19
C GLY A 140 -4.92 -7.14 -2.14
N ILE A 141 -3.78 -7.66 -2.55
CA ILE A 141 -2.61 -7.86 -1.70
C ILE A 141 -1.41 -7.25 -2.42
N ALA A 142 -0.61 -6.46 -1.70
CA ALA A 142 0.62 -5.87 -2.22
C ALA A 142 1.82 -6.26 -1.35
N ASP A 143 2.87 -6.74 -1.99
CA ASP A 143 4.14 -7.15 -1.37
C ASP A 143 5.31 -6.60 -2.20
N GLY A 144 6.49 -6.54 -1.61
CA GLY A 144 7.64 -5.82 -2.17
C GLY A 144 7.89 -4.47 -1.53
N GLY A 145 8.95 -3.82 -2.01
CA GLY A 145 9.25 -2.43 -1.67
C GLY A 145 8.74 -1.49 -2.78
N ASP A 146 9.36 -1.57 -3.95
CA ASP A 146 9.10 -0.62 -5.03
C ASP A 146 7.70 -0.76 -5.63
N ILE A 147 7.29 -1.99 -5.99
CA ILE A 147 5.95 -2.26 -6.52
C ILE A 147 4.83 -1.98 -5.51
N LEU A 148 5.10 -2.13 -4.20
CA LEU A 148 4.16 -1.77 -3.15
C LEU A 148 3.82 -0.27 -3.19
N SER A 149 4.81 0.59 -3.42
CA SER A 149 4.59 2.03 -3.56
C SER A 149 3.72 2.37 -4.78
N PHE A 150 3.90 1.67 -5.90
CA PHE A 150 2.99 1.81 -7.05
C PHE A 150 1.59 1.25 -6.74
N ALA A 151 1.49 0.09 -6.09
CA ALA A 151 0.22 -0.55 -5.74
C ALA A 151 -0.63 0.29 -4.79
N ARG A 152 -0.01 1.00 -3.83
CA ARG A 152 -0.72 1.92 -2.93
C ARG A 152 -1.46 3.04 -3.66
N VAL A 153 -1.02 3.39 -4.86
CA VAL A 153 -1.65 4.41 -5.71
C VAL A 153 -2.57 3.77 -6.76
N GLY A 154 -2.13 2.67 -7.40
CA GLY A 154 -2.78 2.09 -8.56
C GLY A 154 -3.74 0.92 -8.29
N LEU A 155 -3.52 0.14 -7.23
CA LEU A 155 -4.33 -1.05 -6.94
C LEU A 155 -5.58 -0.67 -6.16
N HIS A 156 -6.70 -0.48 -6.87
CA HIS A 156 -7.97 -0.06 -6.26
C HIS A 156 -8.80 -1.30 -5.94
N SER A 157 -8.77 -1.70 -4.67
CA SER A 157 -9.51 -2.84 -4.14
C SER A 157 -10.29 -2.45 -2.90
N LYS A 158 -11.50 -2.97 -2.76
CA LYS A 158 -12.35 -2.77 -1.58
C LYS A 158 -11.73 -3.36 -0.32
N TYR A 159 -10.98 -4.45 -0.45
CA TYR A 159 -10.27 -5.11 0.63
C TYR A 159 -8.79 -5.18 0.27
N TYR A 160 -7.94 -4.61 1.12
CA TYR A 160 -6.52 -4.44 0.81
C TYR A 160 -5.64 -4.88 1.96
N MET A 161 -4.59 -5.64 1.66
CA MET A 161 -3.55 -6.04 2.61
C MET A 161 -2.16 -5.70 2.05
N ASP A 162 -1.25 -5.26 2.92
CA ASP A 162 0.17 -5.16 2.62
C ASP A 162 1.03 -5.70 3.78
N SER A 163 2.35 -5.57 3.66
CA SER A 163 3.34 -6.00 4.67
C SER A 163 3.23 -5.27 6.02
N GLY A 164 2.31 -4.31 6.15
CA GLY A 164 2.02 -3.61 7.39
C GLY A 164 3.21 -2.85 7.95
N THR A 165 3.19 -2.58 9.26
CA THR A 165 4.20 -1.76 9.92
C THR A 165 5.55 -2.46 10.07
N PHE A 166 5.57 -3.79 10.05
CA PHE A 166 6.82 -4.54 10.12
C PHE A 166 7.55 -4.56 8.77
N GLY A 167 6.84 -4.33 7.66
CA GLY A 167 7.46 -4.24 6.34
C GLY A 167 8.10 -5.54 5.88
N CYS A 168 7.62 -6.69 6.35
CA CYS A 168 8.19 -8.00 6.01
C CYS A 168 7.89 -8.36 4.56
N LEU A 169 8.95 -8.57 3.77
CA LEU A 169 8.86 -8.99 2.38
C LEU A 169 8.53 -10.48 2.29
N GLY A 170 7.78 -10.86 1.25
CA GLY A 170 7.42 -12.25 0.97
C GLY A 170 6.08 -12.68 1.56
N VAL A 171 5.36 -11.79 2.23
CA VAL A 171 4.04 -12.08 2.83
C VAL A 171 2.93 -12.28 1.78
N GLY A 172 3.14 -11.86 0.54
CA GLY A 172 2.10 -11.77 -0.48
C GLY A 172 1.42 -13.10 -0.78
N ILE A 173 2.20 -14.14 -1.12
CA ILE A 173 1.64 -15.45 -1.49
C ILE A 173 0.93 -16.13 -0.30
N PRO A 174 1.53 -16.20 0.92
CA PRO A 174 0.84 -16.74 2.08
C PRO A 174 -0.48 -16.01 2.41
N TYR A 175 -0.49 -14.67 2.35
CA TYR A 175 -1.71 -13.89 2.55
C TYR A 175 -2.76 -14.21 1.48
N ALA A 176 -2.35 -14.36 0.22
CA ALA A 176 -3.27 -14.68 -0.87
C ALA A 176 -3.92 -16.06 -0.69
N ILE A 177 -3.13 -17.06 -0.30
CA ILE A 177 -3.64 -18.41 0.00
C ILE A 177 -4.63 -18.35 1.14
N ALA A 178 -4.30 -17.68 2.25
CA ALA A 178 -5.20 -17.54 3.39
C ALA A 178 -6.51 -16.82 3.01
N ALA A 179 -6.42 -15.71 2.28
CA ALA A 179 -7.57 -14.96 1.81
C ALA A 179 -8.48 -15.80 0.91
N SER A 180 -7.91 -16.64 0.01
CA SER A 180 -8.70 -17.51 -0.87
C SER A 180 -9.51 -18.58 -0.11
N LYS A 181 -9.07 -18.98 1.09
CA LYS A 181 -9.80 -19.94 1.94
C LYS A 181 -10.97 -19.30 2.67
N VAL A 182 -10.84 -18.02 3.03
CA VAL A 182 -11.89 -17.26 3.72
C VAL A 182 -12.91 -16.71 2.71
N PHE A 183 -12.44 -16.14 1.61
CA PHE A 183 -13.25 -15.46 0.59
C PHE A 183 -13.37 -16.29 -0.68
N LYS A 184 -14.05 -17.44 -0.60
CA LYS A 184 -14.12 -18.44 -1.68
C LYS A 184 -14.68 -17.92 -3.01
N GLU A 185 -15.58 -16.93 -2.95
CA GLU A 185 -16.25 -16.35 -4.12
C GLU A 185 -15.53 -15.13 -4.68
N LYS A 186 -14.52 -14.60 -3.97
CA LYS A 186 -13.79 -13.41 -4.42
C LYS A 186 -12.52 -13.80 -5.17
N LYS A 187 -12.19 -13.01 -6.18
CA LYS A 187 -10.86 -13.03 -6.79
C LYS A 187 -9.85 -12.48 -5.79
N ILE A 188 -8.70 -13.13 -5.71
CA ILE A 188 -7.58 -12.69 -4.88
C ILE A 188 -6.45 -12.29 -5.82
N ILE A 189 -6.02 -11.04 -5.77
CA ILE A 189 -4.96 -10.52 -6.63
C ILE A 189 -3.79 -10.10 -5.74
N CYS A 190 -2.66 -10.76 -5.90
CA CYS A 190 -1.42 -10.44 -5.20
C CYS A 190 -0.42 -9.81 -6.16
N VAL A 191 -0.08 -8.55 -5.97
CA VAL A 191 0.98 -7.87 -6.72
C VAL A 191 2.25 -7.88 -5.86
N THR A 192 3.34 -8.44 -6.37
CA THR A 192 4.59 -8.61 -5.62
C THR A 192 5.82 -8.25 -6.45
N GLY A 193 6.92 -7.87 -5.80
CA GLY A 193 8.22 -7.76 -6.45
C GLY A 193 8.83 -9.14 -6.70
N ASP A 194 9.72 -9.25 -7.68
CA ASP A 194 10.51 -10.46 -7.97
C ASP A 194 11.30 -10.97 -6.77
N GLY A 195 12.03 -10.08 -6.09
CA GLY A 195 12.77 -10.46 -4.88
C GLY A 195 11.85 -10.98 -3.77
N SER A 196 10.73 -10.31 -3.53
CA SER A 196 9.77 -10.70 -2.48
C SER A 196 9.06 -12.01 -2.81
N PHE A 197 8.68 -12.20 -4.08
CA PHE A 197 8.15 -13.47 -4.58
C PHE A 197 9.11 -14.63 -4.27
N GLY A 198 10.42 -14.41 -4.47
CA GLY A 198 11.46 -15.41 -4.25
C GLY A 198 11.49 -16.01 -2.84
N PHE A 199 11.05 -15.30 -1.79
CA PHE A 199 11.03 -15.83 -0.43
C PHE A 199 10.07 -17.02 -0.26
N ASN A 200 8.91 -16.98 -0.92
CA ASN A 200 7.84 -17.96 -0.76
C ASN A 200 7.32 -18.51 -2.10
N ALA A 201 8.13 -18.47 -3.15
CA ALA A 201 7.74 -18.92 -4.50
C ALA A 201 7.24 -20.37 -4.54
N MET A 202 7.76 -21.24 -3.65
CA MET A 202 7.32 -22.63 -3.55
C MET A 202 5.88 -22.78 -3.04
N GLU A 203 5.30 -21.76 -2.40
CA GLU A 203 3.90 -21.78 -1.96
C GLU A 203 2.91 -21.73 -3.13
N ILE A 204 3.37 -21.55 -4.37
CA ILE A 204 2.56 -21.82 -5.56
C ILE A 204 2.13 -23.29 -5.61
N ASP A 205 2.97 -24.24 -5.18
CA ASP A 205 2.59 -25.66 -5.02
C ASP A 205 1.43 -25.80 -4.02
N THR A 206 1.52 -25.12 -2.87
CA THR A 206 0.44 -25.06 -1.89
C THR A 206 -0.84 -24.50 -2.49
N ALA A 207 -0.77 -23.44 -3.29
CA ALA A 207 -1.92 -22.85 -3.96
C ALA A 207 -2.59 -23.82 -4.93
N VAL A 208 -1.79 -24.55 -5.73
CA VAL A 208 -2.27 -25.59 -6.66
C VAL A 208 -2.94 -26.74 -5.92
N LYS A 209 -2.26 -27.32 -4.92
CA LYS A 209 -2.80 -28.39 -4.06
C LYS A 209 -4.15 -28.02 -3.44
N ASN A 210 -4.35 -26.74 -3.17
CA ASN A 210 -5.53 -26.22 -2.49
C ASN A 210 -6.60 -25.65 -3.41
N ASN A 211 -6.39 -25.66 -4.74
CA ASN A 211 -7.24 -25.01 -5.73
C ASN A 211 -7.54 -23.55 -5.36
N SER A 212 -6.52 -22.82 -4.91
CA SER A 212 -6.68 -21.44 -4.44
C SER A 212 -6.97 -20.49 -5.61
N ASN A 213 -8.05 -19.71 -5.51
CA ASN A 213 -8.46 -18.70 -6.53
C ASN A 213 -7.59 -17.43 -6.45
N ILE A 214 -6.28 -17.59 -6.61
CA ILE A 214 -5.28 -16.52 -6.51
C ILE A 214 -4.64 -16.22 -7.86
N CYS A 215 -4.46 -14.94 -8.17
CA CYS A 215 -3.65 -14.46 -9.29
C CYS A 215 -2.48 -13.65 -8.72
N VAL A 216 -1.26 -14.18 -8.89
CA VAL A 216 -0.02 -13.54 -8.47
C VAL A 216 0.57 -12.79 -9.67
N ILE A 217 0.80 -11.49 -9.53
CA ILE A 217 1.39 -10.64 -10.55
C ILE A 217 2.74 -10.18 -10.02
N ILE A 218 3.81 -10.57 -10.70
CA ILE A 218 5.18 -10.25 -10.31
C ILE A 218 5.65 -9.06 -11.15
N SER A 219 6.08 -7.99 -10.49
CA SER A 219 6.87 -6.93 -11.11
C SER A 219 8.34 -7.36 -11.08
N ASN A 220 8.79 -7.92 -12.19
CA ASN A 220 10.15 -8.44 -12.36
C ASN A 220 11.05 -7.39 -12.98
N ASN A 221 11.61 -6.53 -12.13
CA ASN A 221 12.53 -5.46 -12.52
C ASN A 221 14.02 -5.87 -12.36
N GLY A 222 14.30 -7.09 -11.90
CA GLY A 222 15.66 -7.60 -11.76
C GLY A 222 16.41 -6.90 -10.63
N GLY A 223 15.73 -6.60 -9.51
CA GLY A 223 16.39 -5.95 -8.39
C GLY A 223 15.53 -5.73 -7.14
N TRP A 224 16.23 -5.51 -6.04
CA TRP A 224 15.68 -4.83 -4.86
C TRP A 224 15.56 -3.33 -5.18
N ASN A 225 14.64 -2.99 -6.09
CA ASN A 225 14.74 -1.78 -6.89
C ASN A 225 14.60 -0.48 -6.07
N ILE A 226 13.85 -0.50 -4.97
CA ILE A 226 13.77 0.64 -4.06
C ILE A 226 15.15 0.94 -3.42
N GLU A 227 15.88 -0.09 -2.99
CA GLU A 227 17.23 0.04 -2.45
C GLU A 227 18.25 0.38 -3.54
N LYS A 228 18.06 -0.19 -4.74
CA LYS A 228 18.87 0.14 -5.91
C LYS A 228 18.73 1.62 -6.28
N HIS A 229 17.53 2.19 -6.21
CA HIS A 229 17.31 3.62 -6.42
C HIS A 229 17.98 4.46 -5.34
N ASP A 230 17.88 4.09 -4.06
CA ASP A 230 18.54 4.79 -2.96
C ASP A 230 20.07 4.80 -3.13
N GLN A 231 20.66 3.63 -3.44
CA GLN A 231 22.08 3.51 -3.77
C GLN A 231 22.50 4.39 -4.96
N ARG A 232 21.64 4.51 -5.96
CA ARG A 232 21.88 5.33 -7.15
C ARG A 232 21.88 6.83 -6.83
N LEU A 233 20.82 7.28 -6.18
CA LEU A 233 20.54 8.69 -5.94
C LEU A 233 21.39 9.26 -4.80
N ASN A 234 21.59 8.50 -3.73
CA ASN A 234 22.15 9.01 -2.48
C ASN A 234 23.58 8.53 -2.17
N TYR A 235 24.07 7.49 -2.87
CA TYR A 235 25.36 6.87 -2.56
C TYR A 235 26.34 6.82 -3.74
N GLY A 236 26.24 7.80 -4.66
CA GLY A 236 27.20 7.96 -5.76
C GLY A 236 27.13 6.83 -6.78
N ASN A 237 25.92 6.34 -7.07
CA ASN A 237 25.71 5.24 -8.02
C ASN A 237 26.39 3.91 -7.66
N ARG A 238 26.67 3.67 -6.38
CA ARG A 238 27.28 2.43 -5.88
C ARG A 238 26.22 1.35 -5.70
N VAL A 239 25.82 0.72 -6.79
CA VAL A 239 24.89 -0.42 -6.78
C VAL A 239 25.61 -1.66 -6.25
N TYR A 240 25.17 -2.17 -5.09
CA TYR A 240 25.76 -3.35 -4.45
C TYR A 240 24.68 -4.23 -3.83
N ALA A 241 24.71 -5.54 -4.13
CA ALA A 241 23.80 -6.57 -3.61
C ALA A 241 22.29 -6.30 -3.82
N THR A 242 21.92 -5.37 -4.70
CA THR A 242 20.53 -5.00 -5.00
C THR A 242 20.08 -5.38 -6.42
N SER A 243 20.95 -6.01 -7.21
CA SER A 243 20.61 -6.56 -8.53
C SER A 243 20.20 -8.02 -8.42
N LEU A 244 19.12 -8.39 -9.09
CA LEU A 244 18.60 -9.75 -9.20
C LEU A 244 18.59 -10.19 -10.67
N ALA A 245 18.48 -11.49 -10.90
CA ALA A 245 18.29 -12.03 -12.25
C ALA A 245 16.82 -11.88 -12.69
N HIS A 246 16.59 -11.72 -13.99
CA HIS A 246 15.26 -11.79 -14.59
C HIS A 246 14.80 -13.25 -14.78
N SER A 247 14.82 -14.02 -13.70
CA SER A 247 14.38 -15.42 -13.68
C SER A 247 12.98 -15.57 -14.27
N ASP A 248 12.71 -16.70 -14.92
CA ASP A 248 11.40 -17.01 -15.49
C ASP A 248 10.48 -17.62 -14.44
N TYR A 249 9.76 -16.76 -13.71
CA TYR A 249 8.85 -17.18 -12.66
C TYR A 249 7.56 -17.78 -13.21
N ALA A 250 7.19 -17.45 -14.46
CA ALA A 250 6.08 -18.11 -15.14
C ALA A 250 6.39 -19.57 -15.46
N ALA A 251 7.63 -19.89 -15.86
CA ALA A 251 8.08 -21.27 -16.05
C ALA A 251 8.06 -22.06 -14.73
N LEU A 252 8.49 -21.45 -13.62
CA LEU A 252 8.37 -22.05 -12.28
C LEU A 252 6.91 -22.35 -11.92
N ALA A 253 5.98 -21.41 -12.17
CA ALA A 253 4.57 -21.63 -11.90
C ALA A 253 4.01 -22.83 -12.69
N LYS A 254 4.36 -22.94 -13.97
CA LYS A 254 3.96 -24.07 -14.83
C LYS A 254 4.51 -25.39 -14.32
N SER A 255 5.76 -25.45 -13.86
CA SER A 255 6.35 -26.69 -13.35
C SER A 255 5.69 -27.16 -12.05
N LEU A 256 5.09 -26.24 -11.28
CA LEU A 256 4.31 -26.53 -10.08
C LEU A 256 2.81 -26.78 -10.38
N GLY A 257 2.39 -26.72 -11.64
CA GLY A 257 1.00 -26.99 -12.06
C GLY A 257 0.04 -25.80 -12.03
N ALA A 258 0.54 -24.57 -11.82
CA ALA A 258 -0.23 -23.35 -11.94
C ALA A 258 -0.24 -22.82 -13.39
N TYR A 259 -1.21 -21.96 -13.72
CA TYR A 259 -1.11 -21.17 -14.94
C TYR A 259 0.06 -20.19 -14.84
N GLY A 260 0.92 -20.13 -15.84
CA GLY A 260 2.06 -19.22 -15.87
C GLY A 260 2.14 -18.47 -17.19
N VAL A 261 2.30 -17.15 -17.14
CA VAL A 261 2.56 -16.35 -18.34
C VAL A 261 3.62 -15.29 -18.05
N ARG A 262 4.61 -15.18 -18.94
CA ARG A 262 5.63 -14.13 -18.88
C ARG A 262 5.30 -13.05 -19.90
N VAL A 263 5.38 -11.79 -19.50
CA VAL A 263 4.99 -10.64 -20.31
C VAL A 263 6.17 -9.67 -20.43
N GLU A 264 6.66 -9.49 -21.65
CA GLU A 264 7.74 -8.54 -21.99
C GLU A 264 7.24 -7.40 -22.88
N ASP A 265 6.10 -7.60 -23.55
CA ASP A 265 5.48 -6.65 -24.46
C ASP A 265 4.30 -5.95 -23.77
N PRO A 266 4.32 -4.61 -23.61
CA PRO A 266 3.25 -3.87 -22.95
C PRO A 266 1.88 -4.04 -23.64
N GLU A 267 1.82 -4.32 -24.95
CA GLU A 267 0.55 -4.51 -25.66
C GLU A 267 -0.14 -5.83 -25.28
N LYS A 268 0.62 -6.82 -24.80
CA LYS A 268 0.09 -8.15 -24.41
C LYS A 268 -0.34 -8.22 -22.94
N LEU A 269 -0.05 -7.17 -22.16
CA LEU A 269 -0.25 -7.19 -20.72
C LEU A 269 -1.72 -7.35 -20.32
N GLU A 270 -2.64 -6.61 -20.95
CA GLU A 270 -4.06 -6.66 -20.60
C GLU A 270 -4.66 -8.05 -20.86
N GLN A 271 -4.34 -8.64 -22.02
CA GLN A 271 -4.76 -10.01 -22.35
C GLN A 271 -4.20 -11.02 -21.35
N ALA A 272 -2.90 -10.96 -21.05
CA ALA A 272 -2.26 -11.90 -20.13
C ALA A 272 -2.85 -11.83 -18.71
N LEU A 273 -3.16 -10.63 -18.22
CA LEU A 273 -3.82 -10.44 -16.93
C LEU A 273 -5.24 -11.03 -16.93
N SER A 274 -6.02 -10.79 -17.99
CA SER A 274 -7.37 -11.32 -18.15
C SER A 274 -7.38 -12.86 -18.20
N GLU A 275 -6.47 -13.46 -18.96
CA GLU A 275 -6.31 -14.92 -19.02
C GLU A 275 -5.92 -15.50 -17.66
N ALA A 276 -4.96 -14.88 -16.96
CA ALA A 276 -4.53 -15.35 -15.64
C ALA A 276 -5.67 -15.32 -14.60
N LEU A 277 -6.46 -14.24 -14.57
CA LEU A 277 -7.62 -14.12 -13.69
C LEU A 277 -8.67 -15.23 -13.91
N ASN A 278 -8.74 -15.78 -15.12
CA ASN A 278 -9.65 -16.88 -15.47
C ASN A 278 -9.03 -18.27 -15.26
N ASN A 279 -7.71 -18.37 -15.07
CA ASN A 279 -6.97 -19.63 -14.96
C ASN A 279 -6.23 -19.77 -13.62
N THR A 280 -6.84 -19.32 -12.52
CA THR A 280 -6.26 -19.41 -11.17
C THR A 280 -6.15 -20.85 -10.66
N PRO A 281 -5.12 -21.22 -9.85
CA PRO A 281 -4.03 -20.36 -9.41
C PRO A 281 -3.09 -20.01 -10.55
N SER A 282 -2.70 -18.74 -10.63
CA SER A 282 -1.94 -18.20 -11.75
C SER A 282 -0.78 -17.30 -11.32
N VAL A 283 0.27 -17.27 -12.13
CA VAL A 283 1.41 -16.35 -12.01
C VAL A 283 1.60 -15.60 -13.33
N VAL A 284 1.59 -14.27 -13.25
CA VAL A 284 1.92 -13.35 -14.35
C VAL A 284 3.27 -12.73 -14.03
N ASP A 285 4.33 -13.15 -14.73
CA ASP A 285 5.68 -12.62 -14.60
C ASP A 285 5.88 -11.45 -15.56
N VAL A 286 5.72 -10.22 -15.07
CA VAL A 286 5.77 -9.00 -15.89
C VAL A 286 7.18 -8.42 -15.83
N ILE A 287 7.87 -8.34 -16.97
CA ILE A 287 9.20 -7.73 -17.04
C ILE A 287 9.06 -6.22 -17.04
N THR A 288 9.25 -5.66 -15.86
CA THR A 288 9.05 -4.24 -15.58
C THR A 288 10.35 -3.46 -15.62
N SER A 289 10.24 -2.17 -15.92
CA SER A 289 11.35 -1.22 -15.92
C SER A 289 11.91 -1.00 -14.53
N SER A 290 13.25 -0.97 -14.45
CA SER A 290 13.99 -0.62 -13.23
C SER A 290 14.35 0.87 -13.16
N THR A 291 13.91 1.68 -14.13
CA THR A 291 14.26 3.11 -14.21
C THR A 291 13.12 4.02 -13.78
N ILE A 292 11.89 3.50 -13.68
CA ILE A 292 10.71 4.25 -13.25
C ILE A 292 10.72 4.38 -11.73
N LEU A 293 10.76 5.62 -11.24
CA LEU A 293 10.76 5.92 -9.80
C LEU A 293 9.35 5.82 -9.22
N SER A 294 9.20 5.05 -8.15
CA SER A 294 8.01 5.07 -7.31
C SER A 294 7.96 6.33 -6.43
N SER A 295 6.82 6.58 -5.79
CA SER A 295 6.62 7.75 -4.91
C SER A 295 7.51 7.75 -3.65
N ASP A 296 8.04 6.58 -3.30
CA ASP A 296 8.89 6.40 -2.12
C ASP A 296 10.36 6.18 -2.51
N ALA A 297 10.69 6.01 -3.79
CA ALA A 297 12.06 5.88 -4.29
C ALA A 297 12.93 7.11 -3.96
N THR A 298 12.32 8.27 -3.78
CA THR A 298 12.99 9.52 -3.37
C THR A 298 12.89 9.80 -1.88
N LYS A 299 12.38 8.86 -1.08
CA LYS A 299 12.19 8.97 0.38
C LYS A 299 12.82 7.80 1.14
N GLY A 300 13.80 7.15 0.50
CA GLY A 300 14.51 5.99 1.05
C GLY A 300 15.39 6.32 2.25
N LEU A 301 16.17 5.32 2.69
CA LEU A 301 17.03 5.38 3.87
C LEU A 301 18.08 6.51 3.78
N GLY A 302 18.46 6.98 2.59
CA GLY A 302 19.38 8.10 2.44
C GLY A 302 18.91 9.43 3.06
N PHE A 303 17.61 9.61 3.30
CA PHE A 303 17.06 10.81 3.97
C PHE A 303 16.81 10.61 5.45
N VAL A 304 17.05 9.40 5.93
CA VAL A 304 16.91 9.05 7.32
C VAL A 304 18.19 9.50 8.04
N PRO A 305 18.07 10.34 9.09
CA PRO A 305 19.21 10.69 9.92
C PRO A 305 19.94 9.44 10.43
N LYS A 306 21.25 9.53 10.64
CA LYS A 306 22.10 8.42 11.12
C LYS A 306 21.54 7.76 12.41
N TYR A 307 20.69 8.46 13.15
CA TYR A 307 19.92 7.97 14.30
C TYR A 307 18.41 8.05 13.97
N GLN A 308 17.90 7.00 13.34
CA GLN A 308 16.61 7.01 12.63
C GLN A 308 15.36 7.10 13.51
N ALA A 309 15.37 6.58 14.73
CA ALA A 309 14.16 6.60 15.53
C ALA A 309 14.13 7.90 16.31
N LEU A 310 13.61 8.95 15.67
CA LEU A 310 12.90 10.09 16.25
C LEU A 310 13.43 11.47 15.81
N ASP A 311 14.71 11.68 15.49
CA ASP A 311 15.32 13.03 15.37
C ASP A 311 14.49 14.12 14.65
N VAL A 312 13.89 13.91 13.48
CA VAL A 312 13.10 14.99 12.84
C VAL A 312 11.81 15.30 13.62
N TRP A 313 11.13 14.27 14.11
CA TRP A 313 9.92 14.46 14.93
C TRP A 313 10.28 14.87 16.35
N ASP A 314 11.38 14.37 16.90
CA ASP A 314 11.93 14.75 18.19
C ASP A 314 12.45 16.17 18.17
N ASP A 315 13.14 16.62 17.12
CA ASP A 315 13.59 17.99 16.97
C ASP A 315 12.39 18.92 16.90
N MET A 316 11.38 18.57 16.10
CA MET A 316 10.13 19.32 16.06
C MET A 316 9.37 19.27 17.40
N GLU A 317 9.38 18.15 18.10
CA GLU A 317 8.78 17.96 19.42
C GLU A 317 9.52 18.76 20.50
N ILE A 318 10.86 18.78 20.45
CA ILE A 318 11.76 19.53 21.32
C ILE A 318 11.55 21.02 21.07
N GLU A 319 11.51 21.47 19.82
CA GLU A 319 11.20 22.86 19.46
C GLU A 319 9.81 23.27 19.91
N PHE A 320 8.82 22.40 19.74
CA PHE A 320 7.46 22.63 20.22
C PHE A 320 7.43 22.79 21.75
N ARG A 321 8.07 21.88 22.49
CA ARG A 321 8.14 21.92 23.97
C ARG A 321 8.93 23.10 24.55
N LYS A 322 9.77 23.76 23.73
CA LYS A 322 10.52 24.98 24.11
C LYS A 322 9.69 26.26 24.01
N LYS A 323 8.56 26.24 23.29
CA LYS A 323 7.63 27.38 23.14
C LYS A 323 6.59 27.39 24.26
#